data_AF-A9B0K2-F1
#
_entry.id   AF-A9B0K2-F1
#
_cell.length_a   1.000
_cell.length_b   1.000
_cell.length_c   1.000
_cell.angle_alpha   90.00
_cell.angle_beta   90.00
_cell.angle_gamma   90.00
#
_symmetry.space_group_name_H-M   'P 1'
#
loop_
_entity.id
_entity.type
_entity.pdbx_description
1 polymer ?
#
loop_
_entity_poly.entity_id
_entity_poly.type
_entity_poly.pdbx_seq_one_letter_code
_entity_poly.pdbx_strand_id
1 'polypeptide(L)'
;MQRFFGYVLLVVLMVGLVGCGGGVTDTTIPAPPSSSEYQNGQDPILDAAVSSFNQSAANVGSGTTTKFYISTATMDEIKNFYTTEMPKRGWKTIESPAVPNSVSVNFQADTNVAAINAIDLTMTGSTGILVITTGTNVK
;
A
#
# COMPACT_ATOMS: atom_id res chain seq x y z
N MET A 1 -48.86 34.05 -17.92
CA MET A 1 -47.71 33.65 -17.08
C MET A 1 -47.02 32.48 -17.75
N GLN A 2 -46.06 32.83 -18.59
CA GLN A 2 -45.32 32.00 -19.52
C GLN A 2 -43.85 32.30 -19.17
N ARG A 3 -42.97 31.28 -19.16
CA ARG A 3 -41.52 31.35 -18.88
C ARG A 3 -41.08 31.07 -17.43
N PHE A 4 -41.30 29.86 -16.92
CA PHE A 4 -40.48 29.36 -15.79
C PHE A 4 -40.14 27.85 -15.85
N PHE A 5 -40.78 27.07 -16.74
CA PHE A 5 -40.62 25.61 -16.78
C PHE A 5 -39.53 25.07 -17.71
N GLY A 6 -38.74 25.92 -18.36
CA GLY A 6 -37.76 25.51 -19.38
C GLY A 6 -36.34 25.22 -18.87
N TYR A 7 -35.95 25.72 -17.70
CA TYR A 7 -34.54 25.74 -17.28
C TYR A 7 -34.15 24.68 -16.24
N VAL A 8 -35.11 24.02 -15.61
CA VAL A 8 -34.82 23.03 -14.55
C VAL A 8 -34.42 21.66 -15.12
N LEU A 9 -34.74 21.39 -16.40
CA LEU A 9 -34.40 20.11 -17.05
C LEU A 9 -32.95 20.04 -17.57
N LEU A 10 -32.24 21.18 -17.71
CA LEU A 10 -30.93 21.23 -18.37
C LEU A 10 -29.73 21.12 -17.40
N VAL A 11 -29.94 21.30 -16.10
CA VAL A 11 -28.88 21.23 -15.07
C VAL A 11 -28.70 19.82 -14.50
N VAL A 12 -29.71 18.94 -14.65
CA VAL A 12 -29.67 17.58 -14.08
C VAL A 12 -28.83 16.61 -14.91
N LEU A 13 -28.53 16.92 -16.18
CA LEU A 13 -27.76 16.02 -17.05
C LEU A 13 -26.22 16.21 -16.98
N MET A 14 -25.72 17.23 -16.30
CA MET A 14 -24.26 17.49 -16.20
C MET A 14 -23.60 16.96 -14.91
N VAL A 15 -24.34 16.32 -14.01
CA VAL A 15 -23.78 15.72 -12.78
C VAL A 15 -23.63 14.19 -12.90
N GLY A 16 -24.06 13.60 -14.02
CA GLY A 16 -24.08 12.15 -14.22
C GLY A 16 -22.76 11.50 -14.67
N LEU A 17 -21.68 12.26 -14.84
CA LEU A 17 -20.39 11.73 -15.30
C LEU A 17 -19.27 11.94 -14.28
N VAL A 18 -19.58 11.82 -12.98
CA VAL A 18 -18.54 11.53 -11.99
C VAL A 18 -18.14 10.07 -12.19
N GLY A 19 -17.09 9.88 -12.98
CA GLY A 19 -16.22 8.70 -13.02
C GLY A 19 -16.94 7.37 -12.88
N CYS A 20 -17.27 6.77 -14.02
CA CYS A 20 -17.45 5.34 -14.13
C CYS A 20 -16.40 4.63 -13.27
N GLY A 21 -16.88 3.80 -12.34
CA GLY A 21 -16.07 2.99 -11.45
C GLY A 21 -15.17 2.07 -12.26
N GLY A 22 -13.97 2.55 -12.56
CA GLY A 22 -12.86 1.69 -12.91
C GLY A 22 -12.46 0.97 -11.64
N GLY A 23 -12.95 -0.26 -11.45
CA GLY A 23 -12.37 -1.18 -10.49
C GLY A 23 -10.86 -1.21 -10.66
N VAL A 24 -10.13 -1.43 -9.57
CA VAL A 24 -8.66 -1.37 -9.62
C VAL A 24 -8.15 -2.58 -10.40
N THR A 25 -7.85 -2.37 -11.69
CA THR A 25 -7.31 -3.43 -12.56
C THR A 25 -5.86 -3.78 -12.21
N ASP A 26 -5.14 -2.85 -11.58
CA ASP A 26 -3.76 -3.02 -11.15
C ASP A 26 -3.67 -3.18 -9.63
N THR A 27 -3.69 -4.43 -9.17
CA THR A 27 -3.48 -4.78 -7.77
C THR A 27 -2.00 -4.91 -7.39
N THR A 28 -1.07 -4.48 -8.26
CA THR A 28 0.35 -4.56 -7.96
C THR A 28 0.77 -3.48 -6.97
N ILE A 29 1.56 -3.88 -5.97
CA ILE A 29 2.22 -2.97 -5.05
C ILE A 29 3.62 -2.69 -5.66
N PRO A 30 3.96 -1.43 -5.99
CA PRO A 30 5.26 -1.11 -6.56
C PRO A 30 6.39 -1.36 -5.55
N ALA A 31 7.59 -1.63 -6.04
CA ALA A 31 8.77 -1.71 -5.18
C ALA A 31 9.06 -0.32 -4.55
N PRO A 32 9.60 -0.28 -3.33
CA PRO A 32 9.94 0.98 -2.67
C PRO A 32 11.09 1.71 -3.41
N PRO A 33 11.24 3.03 -3.21
CA PRO A 33 12.32 3.79 -3.82
C PRO A 33 13.67 3.29 -3.32
N SER A 34 14.70 3.40 -4.16
CA SER A 34 16.10 3.08 -3.82
C SER A 34 16.26 1.71 -3.15
N SER A 35 15.55 0.70 -3.67
CA SER A 35 15.45 -0.60 -3.04
C SER A 35 15.86 -1.76 -3.93
N SER A 36 16.17 -2.87 -3.28
CA SER A 36 16.35 -4.18 -3.89
C SER A 36 15.49 -5.20 -3.16
N GLU A 37 14.93 -6.17 -3.88
CA GLU A 37 14.16 -7.26 -3.27
C GLU A 37 15.11 -8.15 -2.49
N TYR A 38 14.85 -8.31 -1.20
CA TYR A 38 15.67 -9.11 -0.31
C TYR A 38 15.64 -10.58 -0.73
N GLN A 39 16.80 -11.22 -0.71
CA GLN A 39 16.96 -12.64 -0.96
C GLN A 39 17.46 -13.34 0.30
N ASN A 40 16.94 -14.54 0.56
CA ASN A 40 17.27 -15.29 1.76
C ASN A 40 18.78 -15.61 1.82
N GLY A 41 19.39 -15.51 3.00
CA GLY A 41 20.83 -15.77 3.20
C GLY A 41 21.74 -14.57 2.93
N GLN A 42 21.18 -13.37 2.72
CA GLN A 42 21.97 -12.13 2.55
C GLN A 42 22.42 -11.52 3.88
N ASP A 43 21.63 -11.64 4.95
CA ASP A 43 21.92 -11.08 6.27
C ASP A 43 21.16 -11.88 7.34
N PRO A 44 21.84 -12.45 8.35
CA PRO A 44 21.20 -13.33 9.33
C PRO A 44 20.15 -12.62 10.21
N ILE A 45 20.26 -11.30 10.40
CA ILE A 45 19.27 -10.50 11.12
C ILE A 45 18.03 -10.32 10.26
N LEU A 46 18.20 -10.03 8.96
CA LEU A 46 17.09 -9.97 8.01
C LEU A 46 16.42 -11.32 7.82
N ASP A 47 17.19 -12.40 7.73
CA ASP A 47 16.68 -13.77 7.66
C ASP A 47 15.78 -14.07 8.87
N ALA A 48 16.20 -13.68 10.07
CA ALA A 48 15.42 -13.84 11.29
C ALA A 48 14.15 -12.98 11.30
N ALA A 49 14.23 -11.73 10.84
CA ALA A 49 13.08 -10.82 10.74
C ALA A 49 12.04 -11.34 9.74
N VAL A 50 12.47 -11.76 8.56
CA VAL A 50 11.63 -12.35 7.50
C VAL A 50 10.99 -13.65 7.98
N SER A 51 11.74 -14.53 8.65
CA SER A 51 11.22 -15.76 9.24
C SER A 51 10.14 -15.48 10.30
N SER A 52 10.40 -14.53 11.19
CA SER A 52 9.44 -14.13 12.25
C SER A 52 8.17 -13.52 11.66
N PHE A 53 8.31 -12.70 10.62
CA PHE A 53 7.17 -12.16 9.88
C PHE A 53 6.37 -13.28 9.21
N ASN A 54 7.03 -14.19 8.50
CA ASN A 54 6.36 -15.29 7.81
C ASN A 54 5.63 -16.23 8.78
N GLN A 55 6.20 -16.49 9.96
CA GLN A 55 5.50 -17.25 11.02
C GLN A 55 4.24 -16.52 11.51
N SER A 56 4.31 -15.19 11.65
CA SER A 56 3.17 -14.37 12.04
C SER A 56 2.11 -14.32 10.93
N ALA A 57 2.54 -14.17 9.67
CA ALA A 57 1.72 -14.08 8.48
C ALA A 57 1.04 -15.40 8.11
N ALA A 58 1.62 -16.55 8.49
CA ALA A 58 1.00 -17.87 8.29
C ALA A 58 -0.40 -17.98 8.93
N ASN A 59 -0.71 -17.15 9.92
CA ASN A 59 -2.01 -17.10 10.59
C ASN A 59 -3.04 -16.21 9.88
N VAL A 60 -2.66 -15.47 8.83
CA VAL A 60 -3.48 -14.42 8.19
C VAL A 60 -4.31 -14.97 7.02
N GLY A 61 -4.19 -16.26 6.69
CA GLY A 61 -5.04 -16.98 5.73
C GLY A 61 -4.46 -17.08 4.31
N SER A 62 -5.07 -17.94 3.49
CA SER A 62 -4.67 -18.15 2.09
C SER A 62 -5.11 -16.98 1.20
N GLY A 63 -4.19 -16.37 0.46
CA GLY A 63 -4.50 -15.26 -0.45
C GLY A 63 -3.61 -14.02 -0.27
N THR A 64 -2.66 -14.08 0.66
CA THR A 64 -1.68 -13.02 0.91
C THR A 64 -0.40 -13.24 0.10
N THR A 65 0.08 -12.19 -0.55
CA THR A 65 1.40 -12.11 -1.19
C THR A 65 2.26 -11.13 -0.41
N THR A 66 3.39 -11.59 0.09
CA THR A 66 4.34 -10.77 0.85
C THR A 66 5.65 -10.66 0.09
N LYS A 67 6.22 -9.46 0.02
CA LYS A 67 7.58 -9.22 -0.47
C LYS A 67 8.38 -8.40 0.54
N PHE A 68 9.68 -8.60 0.50
CA PHE A 68 10.63 -7.94 1.40
C PHE A 68 11.65 -7.19 0.55
N TYR A 69 11.94 -5.94 0.93
CA TYR A 69 12.89 -5.09 0.24
C TYR A 69 13.84 -4.45 1.23
N ILE A 70 15.09 -4.28 0.84
CA ILE A 70 16.05 -3.42 1.54
C ILE A 70 16.16 -2.11 0.76
N SER A 71 15.81 -1.01 1.41
CA SER A 71 15.86 0.33 0.84
C SER A 71 16.88 1.20 1.56
N THR A 72 17.60 2.02 0.79
CA THR A 72 18.46 3.08 1.33
C THR A 72 17.74 4.42 1.45
N ALA A 73 16.47 4.49 1.05
CA ALA A 73 15.64 5.68 1.28
C ALA A 73 15.31 5.82 2.77
N THR A 74 14.89 7.01 3.18
CA THR A 74 14.40 7.29 4.54
C THR A 74 12.96 6.76 4.72
N MET A 75 12.55 6.57 5.98
CA MET A 75 11.17 6.16 6.29
C MET A 75 10.12 7.13 5.71
N ASP A 76 10.40 8.44 5.75
CA ASP A 76 9.51 9.46 5.20
C ASP A 76 9.43 9.43 3.67
N GLU A 77 10.54 9.18 2.98
CA GLU A 77 10.55 8.99 1.52
C GLU A 77 9.74 7.75 1.12
N ILE A 78 9.87 6.65 1.86
CA ILE A 78 9.09 5.43 1.63
C ILE A 78 7.60 5.70 1.86
N LYS A 79 7.25 6.36 2.97
CA LYS A 79 5.86 6.75 3.26
C LYS A 79 5.28 7.59 2.13
N ASN A 80 5.98 8.66 1.78
CA ASN A 80 5.55 9.63 0.77
C ASN A 80 5.41 8.98 -0.61
N PHE A 81 6.33 8.08 -0.97
CA PHE A 81 6.26 7.30 -2.20
C PHE A 81 4.95 6.52 -2.28
N TYR A 82 4.63 5.69 -1.30
CA TYR A 82 3.41 4.87 -1.36
C TYR A 82 2.13 5.70 -1.27
N THR A 83 2.09 6.74 -0.42
CA THR A 83 0.93 7.64 -0.35
C THR A 83 0.73 8.46 -1.63
N THR A 84 1.74 8.55 -2.50
CA THR A 84 1.65 9.22 -3.81
C THR A 84 1.35 8.25 -4.94
N GLU A 85 1.99 7.08 -4.98
CA GLU A 85 1.89 6.13 -6.08
C GLU A 85 0.65 5.25 -6.01
N MET A 86 0.26 4.80 -4.83
CA MET A 86 -0.90 3.90 -4.66
C MET A 86 -2.22 4.58 -5.11
N PRO A 87 -2.51 5.85 -4.74
CA PRO A 87 -3.72 6.52 -5.22
C PRO A 87 -3.80 6.71 -6.74
N LYS A 88 -2.67 6.90 -7.42
CA LYS A 88 -2.63 6.97 -8.90
C LYS A 88 -3.11 5.67 -9.56
N ARG A 89 -3.04 4.55 -8.82
CA ARG A 89 -3.48 3.22 -9.24
C ARG A 89 -4.89 2.88 -8.73
N GLY A 90 -5.61 3.83 -8.14
CA GLY A 90 -6.98 3.64 -7.65
C GLY A 90 -7.08 3.11 -6.21
N TRP A 91 -5.97 2.96 -5.50
CA TRP A 91 -5.98 2.55 -4.11
C TRP A 91 -6.32 3.71 -3.18
N LYS A 92 -7.07 3.45 -2.11
CA LYS A 92 -7.41 4.45 -1.09
C LYS A 92 -6.65 4.14 0.19
N THR A 93 -6.01 5.15 0.77
CA THR A 93 -5.39 5.01 2.10
C THR A 93 -6.46 4.70 3.13
N ILE A 94 -6.20 3.73 4.01
CA ILE A 94 -7.04 3.38 5.15
C ILE A 94 -6.24 3.51 6.44
N GLU A 95 -6.93 3.46 7.58
CA GLU A 95 -6.29 3.54 8.88
C GLU A 95 -5.22 2.44 9.05
N SER A 96 -4.08 2.84 9.61
CA SER A 96 -2.95 1.96 9.86
C SER A 96 -2.64 2.01 11.35
N PRO A 97 -2.46 0.87 12.03
CA PRO A 97 -2.09 0.87 13.44
C PRO A 97 -0.73 1.55 13.59
N ALA A 98 -0.63 2.43 14.60
CA ALA A 98 0.64 3.05 14.93
C ALA A 98 1.56 1.99 15.55
N VAL A 99 2.71 1.75 14.93
CA VAL A 99 3.74 0.85 15.43
C VAL A 99 5.00 1.68 15.73
N PRO A 100 5.49 1.70 16.98
CA PRO A 100 6.67 2.46 17.35
C PRO A 100 7.88 2.15 16.47
N ASN A 101 8.68 3.16 16.15
CA ASN A 101 9.92 3.04 15.35
C ASN A 101 9.72 2.39 13.97
N SER A 102 8.54 2.59 13.38
CA SER A 102 8.25 2.12 12.03
C SER A 102 7.28 3.06 11.32
N VAL A 103 7.22 2.93 10.00
CA VAL A 103 6.16 3.50 9.19
C VAL A 103 5.22 2.37 8.78
N SER A 104 3.93 2.54 9.04
CA SER A 104 2.88 1.66 8.52
C SER A 104 1.89 2.47 7.69
N VAL A 105 1.61 2.02 6.47
CA VAL A 105 0.59 2.61 5.59
C VAL A 105 -0.20 1.50 4.92
N ASN A 106 -1.51 1.56 5.08
CA ASN A 106 -2.45 0.59 4.54
C ASN A 106 -3.30 1.23 3.44
N PHE A 107 -3.68 0.41 2.46
CA PHE A 107 -4.50 0.80 1.34
C PHE A 107 -5.57 -0.23 1.05
N GLN A 108 -6.68 0.22 0.47
CA GLN A 108 -7.78 -0.62 0.00
C GLN A 108 -8.13 -0.31 -1.46
N ALA A 109 -8.37 -1.35 -2.23
CA ALA A 109 -8.80 -1.31 -3.61
C ALA A 109 -9.84 -2.42 -3.83
N ASP A 110 -11.12 -2.06 -3.91
CA ASP A 110 -12.25 -3.00 -3.91
C ASP A 110 -12.19 -3.94 -2.70
N THR A 111 -12.03 -5.25 -2.92
CA THR A 111 -11.85 -6.26 -1.87
C THR A 111 -10.38 -6.55 -1.56
N ASN A 112 -9.44 -5.84 -2.20
CA ASN A 112 -8.01 -5.99 -1.94
C ASN A 112 -7.55 -5.05 -0.84
N VAL A 113 -6.62 -5.52 -0.02
CA VAL A 113 -5.93 -4.72 0.99
C VAL A 113 -4.43 -4.81 0.76
N ALA A 114 -3.73 -3.70 0.84
CA ALA A 114 -2.29 -3.63 0.84
C ALA A 114 -1.82 -3.04 2.17
N ALA A 115 -0.80 -3.64 2.77
CA ALA A 115 -0.12 -3.12 3.95
C ALA A 115 1.36 -2.94 3.64
N ILE A 116 1.87 -1.74 3.94
CA ILE A 116 3.27 -1.38 3.78
C ILE A 116 3.82 -1.12 5.17
N ASN A 117 4.88 -1.83 5.54
CA ASN A 117 5.59 -1.62 6.79
C ASN A 117 7.05 -1.35 6.50
N ALA A 118 7.60 -0.25 7.00
CA ALA A 118 9.00 0.10 6.86
C ALA A 118 9.63 0.19 8.26
N ILE A 119 10.70 -0.57 8.48
CA ILE A 119 11.37 -0.74 9.76
C ILE A 119 12.83 -0.36 9.58
N ASP A 120 13.30 0.59 10.38
CA ASP A 120 14.72 0.94 10.42
C ASP A 120 15.49 -0.14 11.19
N LEU A 121 16.40 -0.82 10.49
CA LEU A 121 17.21 -1.89 11.07
C LEU A 121 18.62 -1.44 11.43
N THR A 122 18.96 -0.18 11.24
CA THR A 122 20.28 0.36 11.59
C THR A 122 20.59 0.20 13.07
N MET A 123 19.56 0.23 13.93
CA MET A 123 19.68 -0.04 15.37
C MET A 123 20.14 -1.47 15.70
N THR A 124 19.99 -2.41 14.76
CA THR A 124 20.38 -3.81 14.92
C THR A 124 21.75 -4.13 14.30
N GLY A 125 22.43 -3.13 13.71
CA GLY A 125 23.70 -3.30 13.01
C GLY A 125 23.55 -3.74 11.54
N SER A 126 22.32 -3.87 11.03
CA SER A 126 22.07 -4.11 9.60
C SER A 126 22.07 -2.79 8.82
N THR A 127 22.05 -2.89 7.49
CA THR A 127 22.10 -1.71 6.61
C THR A 127 20.74 -1.42 5.98
N GLY A 128 20.28 -0.17 6.16
CA GLY A 128 19.08 0.36 5.51
C GLY A 128 17.77 0.07 6.24
N ILE A 129 16.68 0.26 5.49
CA ILE A 129 15.30 0.09 5.95
C ILE A 129 14.73 -1.17 5.31
N LEU A 130 14.22 -2.07 6.15
CA LEU A 130 13.43 -3.20 5.69
C LEU A 130 12.02 -2.73 5.38
N VAL A 131 11.60 -2.90 4.14
CA VAL A 131 10.24 -2.61 3.68
C VAL A 131 9.54 -3.92 3.37
N ILE A 132 8.43 -4.14 4.04
CA ILE A 132 7.56 -5.31 3.88
C ILE A 132 6.31 -4.84 3.17
N THR A 133 6.03 -5.41 2.00
CA THR A 133 4.79 -5.17 1.27
C THR A 133 3.93 -6.41 1.30
N THR A 134 2.68 -6.26 1.73
CA THR A 134 1.74 -7.35 1.89
C THR A 134 0.46 -7.01 1.15
N GLY A 135 0.14 -7.75 0.10
CA GLY A 135 -1.13 -7.65 -0.62
C GLY A 135 -2.02 -8.83 -0.27
N THR A 136 -3.29 -8.58 0.05
CA THR A 136 -4.29 -9.64 0.31
C THR A 136 -5.48 -9.43 -0.61
N ASN A 137 -5.85 -10.49 -1.33
CA ASN A 137 -7.09 -10.54 -2.10
C ASN A 137 -8.18 -11.16 -1.22
N VAL A 138 -9.13 -10.36 -0.75
CA VAL A 138 -10.31 -10.89 -0.05
C VAL A 138 -11.27 -11.37 -1.14
N LYS A 139 -11.36 -12.69 -1.32
CA LYS A 139 -12.32 -13.34 -2.23
C LYS A 139 -13.70 -13.41 -1.61
#